data_AF-A0A8I1SQC6-F1
#
_entry.id   AF-A0A8I1SQC6-F1
#
_cell.length_a   1.000
_cell.length_b   1.000
_cell.length_c   1.000
_cell.angle_alpha   90.00
_cell.angle_beta   90.00
_cell.angle_gamma   90.00
#
_symmetry.space_group_name_H-M   'P 1'
#
loop_
_entity.id
_entity.type
_entity.pdbx_description
1 polymer ?
#
loop_
_entity_poly.entity_id
_entity_poly.type
_entity_poly.pdbx_seq_one_letter_code
_entity_poly.pdbx_strand_id
1 'polypeptide(L)' 'INRLNPWEYDRELYKKRNQVERLFRRLKGFRRIFSRFEKLDAMFSAFILIALIYDALLR' A
#
# COMPACT_ATOMS: atom_id res chain seq x y z
N ILE A 1 -23.14 -4.01 9.75
CA ILE A 1 -22.75 -2.97 10.74
C ILE A 1 -23.57 -1.74 10.41
N ASN A 2 -24.72 -1.57 11.08
CA ASN A 2 -25.67 -0.48 10.82
C ASN A 2 -25.30 0.70 11.70
N ARG A 3 -24.57 1.68 11.17
CA ARG A 3 -24.40 2.98 11.84
C ARG A 3 -25.67 3.79 11.59
N LEU A 4 -26.34 4.21 12.67
CA LEU A 4 -27.56 5.02 12.61
C LEU A 4 -27.34 6.35 11.87
N ASN A 5 -26.13 6.91 11.95
CA ASN A 5 -25.68 8.05 11.16
C ASN A 5 -24.35 7.70 10.46
N PRO A 6 -24.34 7.47 9.14
CA PRO A 6 -23.12 7.32 8.38
C PRO A 6 -22.37 8.65 8.29
N TRP A 7 -21.04 8.61 8.28
CA TRP A 7 -20.24 9.78 7.93
C TRP A 7 -20.50 10.13 6.46
N GLU A 8 -20.69 11.41 6.17
CA GLU A 8 -20.64 11.87 4.78
C GLU A 8 -19.19 11.74 4.28
N TYR A 9 -19.03 11.02 3.18
CA TYR A 9 -17.76 10.92 2.48
C TYR A 9 -18.03 10.93 0.99
N ASP A 10 -17.11 11.53 0.24
CA ASP A 10 -17.17 11.51 -1.21
C ASP A 10 -16.92 10.07 -1.72
N ARG A 11 -17.96 9.48 -2.32
CA ARG A 11 -17.91 8.12 -2.86
C ARG A 11 -16.96 8.00 -4.05
N GLU A 12 -16.85 9.02 -4.89
CA GLU A 12 -15.94 9.03 -6.03
C GLU A 12 -14.48 9.13 -5.58
N LEU A 13 -14.22 9.96 -4.57
CA LEU A 13 -12.91 9.98 -3.92
C LEU A 13 -12.58 8.64 -3.26
N TYR A 14 -13.55 8.02 -2.57
CA TYR A 14 -13.36 6.75 -1.88
C TYR A 14 -13.07 5.59 -2.85
N LYS A 15 -13.64 5.58 -4.06
CA LYS A 15 -13.33 4.58 -5.10
C LYS A 15 -11.84 4.56 -5.48
N LYS A 16 -11.17 5.73 -5.49
CA LYS A 16 -9.73 5.82 -5.82
C LYS A 16 -8.86 5.04 -4.82
N ARG A 17 -9.34 4.84 -3.60
CA ARG A 17 -8.65 4.10 -2.53
C ARG A 17 -8.37 2.64 -2.89
N ASN A 18 -9.21 2.00 -3.69
CA ASN A 18 -9.01 0.63 -4.16
C ASN A 18 -7.70 0.46 -4.96
N GLN A 19 -7.26 1.49 -5.69
CA GLN A 19 -5.98 1.42 -6.41
C GLN A 19 -4.80 1.33 -5.45
N VAL A 20 -4.85 2.13 -4.37
CA VAL A 20 -3.87 2.15 -3.29
C VAL A 20 -3.88 0.82 -2.53
N GLU A 21 -5.05 0.29 -2.19
CA GLU A 21 -5.18 -1.01 -1.50
C GLU A 21 -4.64 -2.17 -2.33
N ARG A 22 -4.87 -2.16 -3.66
CA ARG A 22 -4.30 -3.14 -4.57
C ARG A 22 -2.77 -3.06 -4.62
N LEU A 23 -2.19 -1.86 -4.61
CA LEU A 23 -0.74 -1.67 -4.53
C LEU A 23 -0.19 -2.28 -3.24
N PHE A 24 -0.75 -1.93 -2.08
CA PHE A 24 -0.30 -2.48 -0.80
C PHE A 24 -0.48 -4.00 -0.70
N ARG A 25 -1.53 -4.55 -1.33
CA ARG A 25 -1.71 -6.01 -1.41
C ARG A 25 -0.55 -6.69 -2.14
N ARG A 26 -0.10 -6.13 -3.27
CA ARG A 26 1.05 -6.66 -4.03
C ARG A 26 2.35 -6.48 -3.25
N LEU A 27 2.54 -5.30 -2.65
CA LEU A 27 3.72 -5.03 -1.82
C LEU A 27 3.82 -5.93 -0.58
N LYS A 28 2.69 -6.41 -0.04
CA LYS A 28 2.66 -7.34 1.10
C LYS A 28 3.30 -8.71 0.79
N GLY A 29 3.46 -9.07 -0.49
CA GLY A 29 4.23 -10.24 -0.89
C GLY A 29 5.72 -10.13 -0.54
N PHE A 30 6.26 -8.91 -0.46
CA PHE A 30 7.62 -8.67 0.00
C PHE A 30 7.68 -8.68 1.54
N ARG A 31 7.76 -9.90 2.11
CA ARG A 31 7.84 -10.12 3.57
C ARG A 31 8.88 -9.24 4.28
N ARG A 32 10.01 -8.96 3.61
CA ARG A 32 11.10 -8.12 4.12
C ARG A 32 10.70 -6.66 4.34
N ILE A 33 9.86 -6.11 3.47
CA ILE A 33 9.32 -4.75 3.57
C ILE A 33 8.21 -4.71 4.60
N PHE A 34 7.28 -5.67 4.58
CA PHE A 34 6.15 -5.68 5.51
C PHE A 34 6.58 -5.82 6.98
N SER A 35 7.60 -6.63 7.27
CA SER A 35 8.12 -6.82 8.63
C SER A 35 9.20 -5.81 9.03
N ARG A 36 9.60 -4.89 8.15
CA ARG A 36 10.69 -3.92 8.36
C ARG A 36 11.94 -4.55 8.98
N PHE A 37 12.56 -5.49 8.26
CA PHE A 37 13.80 -6.13 8.75
C PHE A 37 15.02 -5.21 8.70
N GLU A 38 14.98 -4.14 7.89
CA GLU A 38 16.09 -3.21 7.76
C GLU A 38 16.20 -2.31 9.00
N LYS A 39 17.40 -2.29 9.60
CA LYS A 39 17.72 -1.38 10.73
C LYS A 39 17.88 0.07 10.29
N LEU A 40 18.37 0.30 9.08
CA LEU A 40 18.64 1.63 8.55
C LEU A 40 17.48 2.09 7.66
N ASP A 41 16.97 3.28 7.93
CA ASP A 41 15.85 3.85 7.18
C ASP A 41 16.16 4.02 5.69
N ALA A 42 17.40 4.38 5.35
CA ALA A 42 17.84 4.47 3.96
C ALA A 42 17.73 3.11 3.22
N MET A 43 18.06 2.00 3.90
CA MET A 43 17.91 0.67 3.31
C MET A 43 16.44 0.30 3.17
N PHE A 44 15.62 0.57 4.18
CA PHE A 44 14.19 0.35 4.10
C PHE A 44 13.55 1.11 2.92
N SER A 45 13.89 2.39 2.75
CA SER A 45 13.44 3.20 1.61
C SER A 45 13.94 2.66 0.27
N ALA A 46 15.20 2.21 0.18
CA ALA A 46 15.74 1.60 -1.03
C ALA A 46 14.97 0.33 -1.42
N PHE A 47 14.65 -0.55 -0.45
CA PHE A 47 13.84 -1.74 -0.71
C PHE A 47 12.42 -1.42 -1.14
N ILE A 48 11.79 -0.38 -0.58
CA ILE A 48 10.49 0.10 -1.05
C ILE A 48 10.58 0.54 -2.52
N LEU A 49 11.59 1.34 -2.86
CA LEU A 49 11.82 1.81 -4.23
C LEU A 49 11.99 0.65 -5.20
N ILE A 50 12.82 -0.34 -4.85
CA ILE A 50 13.02 -1.54 -5.67
C ILE A 50 11.71 -2.32 -5.84
N ALA A 51 10.92 -2.50 -4.79
CA ALA A 51 9.64 -3.19 -4.88
C ALA A 51 8.62 -2.45 -5.74
N LEU A 52 8.61 -1.11 -5.71
CA LEU A 52 7.77 -0.30 -6.59
C LEU A 52 8.22 -0.37 -8.05
N ILE A 53 9.53 -0.34 -8.31
CA ILE A 53 10.08 -0.51 -9.66
C ILE A 53 9.73 -1.89 -10.20
N TYR A 54 9.90 -2.94 -9.39
CA TYR A 54 9.52 -4.31 -9.76
C TYR A 54 8.02 -4.42 -10.07
N ASP A 55 7.16 -3.84 -9.22
CA ASP A 55 5.70 -3.82 -9.44
C ASP A 55 5.30 -3.07 -10.72
N ALA A 56 6.05 -2.04 -11.09
CA ALA A 56 5.83 -1.26 -12.30
C ALA A 56 6.34 -1.95 -13.58
N LEU A 57 7.38 -2.79 -13.48
CA LEU A 57 7.97 -3.50 -14.62
C LEU A 57 7.22 -4.79 -14.97
N LEU A 58 6.64 -5.47 -13.97
CA LEU A 58 5.93 -6.74 -14.15
C LEU A 58 4.42 -6.58 -14.34
N ARG A 59 3.96 -5.35 -14.50
CA ARG A 59 2.57 -4.98 -14.69
C ARG A 59 2.38 -4.27 -16.02
#